data_AF-A0A3M1SFZ6-F1
#
_entry.id   AF-A0A3M1SFZ6-F1
#
_cell.length_a   1.000
_cell.length_b   1.000
_cell.length_c   1.000
_cell.angle_alpha   90.00
_cell.angle_beta   90.00
_cell.angle_gamma   90.00
#
_symmetry.space_group_name_H-M   'P 1'
#
loop_
_entity.id
_entity.type
_entity.pdbx_description
1 polymer ?
#
loop_
_entity_poly.entity_id
_entity_poly.type
_entity_poly.pdbx_seq_one_letter_code
_entity_poly.pdbx_strand_id
1 'polypeptide(L)'
;MSVSCRKIAILSASILVIAVIIWYFGSPKKYEPLKLLPADAIAYVEIKNLKELKNIIAKNTPNDSPALDVSIAIMGFELLPSDNIENETLLNLKPHFVAVSQTGYSERINADLIKKYIHPLIERSITEPIHIQESTESAAKWLTWKSGDEEKFFVVLSKDLIYASNDKNAVMKTLSVKNGNSENLSIKIPKEIHKEAEDTIIFGYADKKFVSLMANFLGSLIGVLSSDEPSTQRMMAKITSLTLSESINNIRWKMIKRAENLEDVFILGLDEDVSTLLKASWLPRETRDKDLFKFIPENTTGFSVYAFQNPTKAWMAISDTIVRKTRLDNSEISHVEKLMNLFFAPYGISDPQRFLNSVNSEILVIRFPEDESVIITKVKNLNEIKAAILNVNFSSYPIERESMKIWTSKDKTLSAAFNGDLFLLGNTERLLECLQYSESIQGIDNQTSPILTYTKDERVDHKFDKMLYSTDQPFITSSIRKTQLQVIDEGLEYRMISNHGFIGLLFTEHLSP
;
A
#
# COMPACT_ATOMS: atom_id res chain seq x y z
N MET A 1 -6.59 -52.84 45.71
CA MET A 1 -5.60 -51.83 45.27
C MET A 1 -5.70 -51.70 43.77
N SER A 2 -6.27 -50.59 43.31
CA SER A 2 -6.88 -50.49 41.98
C SER A 2 -5.91 -49.95 40.93
N VAL A 3 -6.22 -50.34 39.70
CA VAL A 3 -5.55 -50.05 38.42
C VAL A 3 -5.29 -48.55 38.17
N SER A 4 -5.86 -47.64 38.97
CA SER A 4 -5.74 -46.19 38.81
C SER A 4 -4.35 -45.61 39.12
N CYS A 5 -3.62 -46.13 40.12
CA CYS A 5 -2.29 -45.59 40.43
C CYS A 5 -1.22 -45.93 39.37
N ARG A 6 -1.38 -47.06 38.65
CA ARG A 6 -0.50 -47.44 37.53
C ARG A 6 -0.74 -46.58 36.28
N LYS A 7 -1.99 -46.15 36.04
CA LYS A 7 -2.34 -45.28 34.91
C LYS A 7 -1.84 -43.85 35.08
N ILE A 8 -1.81 -43.32 36.32
CA ILE A 8 -1.29 -41.99 36.60
C ILE A 8 0.24 -41.96 36.46
N ALA A 9 0.96 -42.96 36.96
CA ALA A 9 2.42 -43.02 36.79
C ALA A 9 2.86 -43.16 35.31
N ILE A 10 2.09 -43.88 34.49
CA ILE A 10 2.33 -43.98 33.04
C ILE A 10 1.99 -42.66 32.33
N LEU A 11 0.91 -41.98 32.71
CA LEU A 11 0.56 -40.67 32.15
C LEU A 11 1.59 -39.59 32.53
N SER A 12 2.10 -39.60 33.76
CA SER A 12 3.16 -38.71 34.22
C SER A 12 4.49 -38.97 33.50
N ALA A 13 4.85 -40.24 33.27
CA ALA A 13 6.02 -40.63 32.49
C ALA A 13 5.85 -40.29 30.99
N SER A 14 4.64 -40.40 30.42
CA SER A 14 4.35 -39.98 29.04
C SER A 14 4.39 -38.47 28.87
N ILE A 15 3.92 -37.69 29.86
CA ILE A 15 4.00 -36.23 29.84
C ILE A 15 5.45 -35.76 30.04
N LEU A 16 6.24 -36.45 30.88
CA LEU A 16 7.67 -36.15 31.03
C LEU A 16 8.46 -36.54 29.76
N VAL A 17 8.11 -37.64 29.09
CA VAL A 17 8.71 -38.05 27.81
C VAL A 17 8.28 -37.14 26.66
N ILE A 18 7.04 -36.62 26.64
CA ILE A 18 6.59 -35.61 25.67
C ILE A 18 7.26 -34.26 25.94
N ALA A 19 7.41 -33.85 27.20
CA ALA A 19 8.14 -32.63 27.58
C ALA A 19 9.65 -32.75 27.29
N VAL A 20 10.25 -33.92 27.51
CA VAL A 20 11.64 -34.22 27.14
C VAL A 20 11.78 -34.36 25.63
N ILE A 21 10.80 -34.86 24.87
CA ILE A 21 10.83 -34.86 23.40
C ILE A 21 10.68 -33.44 22.85
N ILE A 22 9.82 -32.60 23.43
CA ILE A 22 9.68 -31.17 23.07
C ILE A 22 10.94 -30.37 23.46
N TRP A 23 11.65 -30.76 24.51
CA TRP A 23 12.92 -30.14 24.95
C TRP A 23 14.16 -30.69 24.22
N TYR A 24 14.15 -31.97 23.81
CA TYR A 24 15.27 -32.69 23.17
C TYR A 24 15.21 -32.65 21.63
N PHE A 25 14.03 -32.42 21.03
CA PHE A 25 13.86 -32.16 19.60
C PHE A 25 13.68 -30.67 19.27
N GLY A 26 14.39 -29.84 20.03
CA GLY A 26 14.94 -28.59 19.53
C GLY A 26 14.02 -27.39 19.71
N SER A 27 14.52 -26.42 20.48
CA SER A 27 14.39 -25.04 20.04
C SER A 27 14.75 -25.01 18.55
N PRO A 28 13.83 -24.67 17.63
CA PRO A 28 14.21 -24.53 16.24
C PRO A 28 15.40 -23.57 16.24
N LYS A 29 16.50 -23.97 15.58
CA LYS A 29 17.56 -23.00 15.24
C LYS A 29 16.82 -21.77 14.74
N LYS A 30 17.14 -20.60 15.31
CA LYS A 30 16.44 -19.34 14.98
C LYS A 30 16.27 -19.30 13.47
N TYR A 31 15.02 -19.34 13.01
CA TYR A 31 14.71 -19.27 11.59
C TYR A 31 15.32 -17.97 11.08
N GLU A 32 16.33 -18.10 10.22
CA GLU A 32 17.06 -16.97 9.65
C GLU A 32 16.71 -16.87 8.17
N PRO A 33 15.55 -16.29 7.83
CA PRO A 33 14.99 -16.36 6.47
C PRO A 33 15.90 -15.77 5.41
N LEU A 34 16.61 -14.68 5.75
CA LEU A 34 17.56 -14.04 4.85
C LEU A 34 18.74 -14.94 4.45
N LYS A 35 19.06 -15.99 5.24
CA LYS A 35 20.12 -16.95 4.91
C LYS A 35 19.64 -18.09 4.01
N LEU A 36 18.33 -18.24 3.82
CA LEU A 36 17.75 -19.29 2.98
C LEU A 36 17.41 -18.79 1.58
N LEU A 37 17.14 -17.49 1.44
CA LEU A 37 16.70 -16.88 0.19
C LEU A 37 17.88 -16.38 -0.66
N PRO A 38 17.76 -16.42 -1.99
CA PRO A 38 18.84 -16.05 -2.91
C PRO A 38 19.07 -14.53 -2.96
N ALA A 39 20.34 -14.15 -3.09
CA ALA A 39 20.76 -12.75 -3.11
C ALA A 39 20.26 -11.97 -4.33
N ASP A 40 19.96 -12.62 -5.45
CA ASP A 40 19.50 -11.96 -6.68
C ASP A 40 18.00 -11.61 -6.66
N ALA A 41 17.26 -11.95 -5.59
CA ALA A 41 15.90 -11.47 -5.39
C ALA A 41 15.82 -9.94 -5.42
N ILE A 42 14.78 -9.40 -6.04
CA ILE A 42 14.52 -7.96 -6.20
C ILE A 42 13.58 -7.42 -5.10
N ALA A 43 12.78 -8.30 -4.50
CA ALA A 43 11.95 -7.97 -3.35
C ALA A 43 11.79 -9.18 -2.41
N TYR A 44 11.42 -8.87 -1.17
CA TYR A 44 11.35 -9.78 -0.04
C TYR A 44 10.14 -9.44 0.83
N VAL A 45 9.43 -10.45 1.29
CA VAL A 45 8.35 -10.33 2.28
C VAL A 45 8.51 -11.41 3.34
N GLU A 46 8.47 -11.02 4.60
CA GLU A 46 8.43 -11.90 5.76
C GLU A 46 7.08 -11.80 6.44
N ILE A 47 6.45 -12.93 6.72
CA ILE A 47 5.21 -13.05 7.47
C ILE A 47 5.56 -13.86 8.72
N LYS A 48 5.51 -13.24 9.91
CA LYS A 48 5.92 -13.90 11.16
C LYS A 48 4.93 -14.94 11.66
N ASN A 49 3.65 -14.79 11.35
CA ASN A 49 2.65 -15.74 11.81
C ASN A 49 1.46 -15.75 10.86
N LEU A 50 1.46 -16.71 9.93
CA LEU A 50 0.40 -16.86 8.94
C LEU A 50 -0.98 -17.06 9.58
N LYS A 51 -1.04 -17.72 10.74
CA LYS A 51 -2.29 -17.92 11.49
C LYS A 51 -2.81 -16.60 12.03
N GLU A 52 -1.94 -15.77 12.59
CA GLU A 52 -2.32 -14.44 13.07
C GLU A 52 -2.78 -13.53 11.92
N LEU A 53 -2.04 -13.50 10.80
CA LEU A 53 -2.42 -12.73 9.62
C LEU A 53 -3.80 -13.16 9.09
N LYS A 54 -4.05 -14.48 9.02
CA LYS A 54 -5.37 -15.01 8.64
C LYS A 54 -6.45 -14.59 9.63
N ASN A 55 -6.21 -14.65 10.94
CA ASN A 55 -7.21 -14.25 11.93
C ASN A 55 -7.55 -12.75 11.87
N ILE A 56 -6.59 -11.94 11.41
CA ILE A 56 -6.75 -10.50 11.22
C ILE A 56 -7.61 -10.22 9.97
N ILE A 57 -7.28 -10.84 8.84
CA ILE A 57 -7.97 -10.60 7.55
C ILE A 57 -9.31 -11.34 7.49
N ALA A 58 -9.37 -12.54 8.07
CA ALA A 58 -10.46 -13.48 7.92
C ALA A 58 -11.15 -13.80 9.27
N LYS A 59 -11.73 -12.77 9.91
CA LYS A 59 -12.43 -12.88 11.20
C LYS A 59 -13.54 -13.93 11.09
N ASN A 60 -13.59 -14.88 12.05
CA ASN A 60 -14.56 -16.00 12.13
C ASN A 60 -14.30 -17.22 11.23
N THR A 61 -13.11 -17.37 10.63
CA THR A 61 -12.72 -18.65 10.00
C THR A 61 -12.30 -19.71 11.05
N PRO A 62 -12.48 -21.02 10.76
CA PRO A 62 -11.93 -22.08 11.60
C PRO A 62 -10.42 -21.91 11.82
N ASN A 63 -10.00 -22.00 13.09
CA ASN A 63 -8.66 -21.66 13.58
C ASN A 63 -7.59 -22.73 13.28
N ASP A 64 -7.75 -23.44 12.17
CA ASP A 64 -7.02 -24.67 11.81
C ASP A 64 -5.72 -24.39 11.06
N SER A 65 -5.42 -23.13 10.75
CA SER A 65 -4.17 -22.80 10.05
C SER A 65 -2.96 -22.97 10.97
N PRO A 66 -1.84 -23.52 10.46
CA PRO A 66 -0.64 -23.66 11.27
C PRO A 66 -0.03 -22.27 11.54
N ALA A 67 0.51 -22.07 12.75
CA ALA A 67 1.30 -20.90 13.07
C ALA A 67 2.68 -21.08 12.43
N LEU A 68 2.88 -20.51 11.25
CA LEU A 68 4.10 -20.62 10.46
C LEU A 68 4.61 -19.25 10.07
N ASP A 69 5.92 -19.09 10.18
CA ASP A 69 6.67 -18.01 9.57
C ASP A 69 6.87 -18.36 8.09
N VAL A 70 6.60 -17.40 7.21
CA VAL A 70 6.74 -17.56 5.77
C VAL A 70 7.57 -16.42 5.22
N SER A 71 8.60 -16.76 4.46
CA SER A 71 9.45 -15.79 3.77
C SER A 71 9.35 -15.97 2.27
N ILE A 72 9.07 -14.88 1.56
CA ILE A 72 8.83 -14.86 0.12
C ILE A 72 9.92 -14.01 -0.52
N ALA A 73 10.64 -14.56 -1.49
CA ALA A 73 11.51 -13.81 -2.38
C ALA A 73 10.86 -13.69 -3.75
N ILE A 74 10.87 -12.47 -4.30
CA ILE A 74 10.47 -12.19 -5.69
C ILE A 74 11.75 -12.07 -6.52
N MET A 75 11.87 -12.92 -7.53
CA MET A 75 13.03 -13.03 -8.40
C MET A 75 12.94 -12.12 -9.61
N GLY A 76 11.73 -11.78 -10.05
CA GLY A 76 11.46 -11.00 -11.24
C GLY A 76 9.98 -11.07 -11.63
N PHE A 77 9.66 -10.54 -12.80
CA PHE A 77 8.32 -10.57 -13.38
C PHE A 77 8.38 -10.99 -14.84
N GLU A 78 7.39 -11.74 -15.27
CA GLU A 78 7.09 -12.05 -16.66
C GLU A 78 5.93 -11.17 -17.13
N LEU A 79 6.08 -10.60 -18.32
CA LEU A 79 5.00 -9.89 -19.00
C LEU A 79 4.18 -10.91 -19.78
N LEU A 80 2.93 -11.08 -19.38
CA LEU A 80 1.99 -11.90 -20.14
C LEU A 80 1.36 -11.04 -21.25
N PRO A 81 1.14 -11.61 -22.45
CA PRO A 81 0.34 -10.95 -23.48
C PRO A 81 -1.05 -10.63 -22.91
N SER A 82 -1.57 -9.42 -23.17
CA SER A 82 -2.98 -9.12 -22.94
C SER A 82 -3.79 -9.56 -24.16
N ASP A 83 -4.68 -10.54 -23.98
CA ASP A 83 -5.57 -11.02 -25.05
C ASP A 83 -6.73 -10.04 -25.35
N ASN A 84 -6.91 -8.98 -24.55
CA ASN A 84 -7.93 -7.95 -24.75
C ASN A 84 -7.30 -6.62 -25.17
N ILE A 85 -7.08 -6.47 -26.48
CA ILE A 85 -6.56 -5.25 -27.10
C ILE A 85 -7.60 -4.12 -27.15
N GLU A 86 -8.89 -4.39 -26.88
CA GLU A 86 -9.93 -3.44 -27.25
C GLU A 86 -10.24 -2.33 -26.24
N ASN A 87 -9.82 -2.36 -24.95
CA ASN A 87 -9.98 -1.17 -24.10
C ASN A 87 -9.13 -1.06 -22.82
N GLU A 88 -8.31 -2.05 -22.44
CA GLU A 88 -7.46 -1.92 -21.26
C GLU A 88 -6.08 -2.52 -21.52
N THR A 89 -5.08 -1.65 -21.72
CA THR A 89 -3.66 -2.01 -21.72
C THR A 89 -3.18 -2.30 -20.29
N LEU A 90 -3.87 -3.21 -19.60
CA LEU A 90 -3.37 -3.78 -18.36
C LEU A 90 -2.30 -4.80 -18.74
N LEU A 91 -1.04 -4.35 -18.74
CA LEU A 91 0.13 -5.23 -18.79
C LEU A 91 0.00 -6.24 -17.65
N ASN A 92 -0.27 -7.50 -18.00
CA ASN A 92 -0.48 -8.54 -17.00
C ASN A 92 0.89 -9.05 -16.52
N LEU A 93 1.27 -8.70 -15.28
CA LEU A 93 2.55 -9.04 -14.69
C LEU A 93 2.42 -10.30 -13.83
N LYS A 94 3.18 -11.34 -14.20
CA LYS A 94 3.29 -12.58 -13.42
C LYS A 94 4.60 -12.57 -12.62
N PRO A 95 4.60 -12.53 -11.29
CA PRO A 95 5.83 -12.59 -10.51
C PRO A 95 6.45 -13.98 -10.56
N HIS A 96 7.77 -14.07 -10.65
CA HIS A 96 8.51 -15.29 -10.31
C HIS A 96 8.91 -15.22 -8.85
N PHE A 97 8.43 -16.14 -8.02
CA PHE A 97 8.66 -16.09 -6.58
C PHE A 97 9.00 -17.45 -5.98
N VAL A 98 9.62 -17.44 -4.81
CA VAL A 98 9.80 -18.62 -3.96
C VAL A 98 9.45 -18.26 -2.52
N ALA A 99 8.54 -19.03 -1.94
CA ALA A 99 8.16 -18.97 -0.54
C ALA A 99 8.84 -20.10 0.24
N VAL A 100 9.35 -19.78 1.42
CA VAL A 100 10.08 -20.71 2.30
C VAL A 100 9.48 -20.62 3.69
N SER A 101 9.17 -21.78 4.28
CA SER A 101 8.72 -21.86 5.67
C SER A 101 9.44 -22.99 6.38
N GLN A 102 9.89 -22.73 7.62
CA GLN A 102 10.43 -23.75 8.52
C GLN A 102 9.34 -24.17 9.48
N THR A 103 8.92 -25.43 9.39
CA THR A 103 7.74 -25.91 10.13
C THR A 103 8.10 -26.62 11.42
N GLY A 104 9.34 -27.11 11.56
CA GLY A 104 9.75 -27.99 12.66
C GLY A 104 9.14 -29.39 12.62
N TYR A 105 8.31 -29.70 11.62
CA TYR A 105 7.68 -31.01 11.47
C TYR A 105 8.48 -31.94 10.55
N SER A 106 8.21 -33.25 10.65
CA SER A 106 8.78 -34.24 9.74
C SER A 106 8.24 -34.08 8.31
N GLU A 107 8.99 -34.55 7.32
CA GLU A 107 8.60 -34.49 5.90
C GLU A 107 7.23 -35.12 5.63
N ARG A 108 6.86 -36.17 6.37
CA ARG A 108 5.53 -36.80 6.26
C ARG A 108 4.42 -35.85 6.67
N ILE A 109 4.56 -35.17 7.82
CA ILE A 109 3.57 -34.20 8.30
C ILE A 109 3.50 -33.01 7.36
N ASN A 110 4.65 -32.53 6.87
CA ASN A 110 4.69 -31.44 5.90
C ASN A 110 3.99 -31.81 4.59
N ALA A 111 4.13 -33.05 4.10
CA ALA A 111 3.40 -33.53 2.94
C ALA A 111 1.86 -33.51 3.15
N ASP A 112 1.40 -33.91 4.34
CA ASP A 112 -0.03 -33.86 4.69
C ASP A 112 -0.54 -32.41 4.79
N LEU A 113 0.26 -31.49 5.35
CA LEU A 113 -0.05 -30.05 5.39
C LEU A 113 -0.17 -29.45 3.99
N ILE A 114 0.73 -29.80 3.07
CA ILE A 114 0.68 -29.34 1.68
C ILE A 114 -0.60 -29.80 1.00
N LYS A 115 -0.96 -31.08 1.14
CA LYS A 115 -2.20 -31.63 0.58
C LYS A 115 -3.44 -30.98 1.18
N LYS A 116 -3.43 -30.66 2.48
CA LYS A 116 -4.57 -30.04 3.17
C LYS A 116 -4.75 -28.55 2.86
N TYR A 117 -3.66 -27.78 2.79
CA TYR A 117 -3.74 -26.32 2.75
C TYR A 117 -3.23 -25.69 1.45
N ILE A 118 -2.21 -26.24 0.80
CA ILE A 118 -1.61 -25.66 -0.40
C ILE A 118 -2.29 -26.17 -1.67
N HIS A 119 -2.57 -27.46 -1.75
CA HIS A 119 -3.21 -28.07 -2.92
C HIS A 119 -4.54 -27.39 -3.30
N PRO A 120 -5.49 -27.16 -2.37
CA PRO A 120 -6.76 -26.51 -2.72
C PRO A 120 -6.59 -25.06 -3.21
N LEU A 121 -5.55 -24.36 -2.77
CA LEU A 121 -5.26 -23.00 -3.24
C LEU A 121 -4.74 -23.01 -4.67
N ILE A 122 -3.85 -23.94 -5.00
CA ILE A 122 -3.33 -24.11 -6.36
C ILE A 122 -4.47 -24.51 -7.31
N GLU A 123 -5.31 -25.47 -6.91
CA GLU A 123 -6.46 -25.93 -7.68
C GLU A 123 -7.47 -24.83 -7.99
N ARG A 124 -7.72 -23.93 -7.03
CA ARG A 124 -8.58 -22.75 -7.27
C ARG A 124 -7.94 -21.70 -8.18
N SER A 125 -6.62 -21.64 -8.21
CA SER A 125 -5.87 -20.62 -8.97
C SER A 125 -5.64 -20.99 -10.45
N ILE A 126 -5.70 -22.29 -10.77
CA ILE A 126 -5.47 -22.80 -12.13
C ILE A 126 -6.81 -23.31 -12.66
N THR A 127 -7.28 -22.72 -13.76
CA THR A 127 -8.57 -23.04 -14.39
C THR A 127 -8.54 -24.37 -15.15
N GLU A 128 -7.36 -24.85 -15.50
CA GLU A 128 -7.14 -26.08 -16.24
C GLU A 128 -7.07 -27.31 -15.30
N PRO A 129 -7.40 -28.52 -15.78
CA PRO A 129 -7.23 -29.74 -14.98
C PRO A 129 -5.77 -29.97 -14.59
N ILE A 130 -5.50 -30.00 -13.29
CA ILE A 130 -4.14 -30.22 -12.75
C ILE A 130 -3.98 -31.59 -12.11
N HIS A 131 -2.78 -32.15 -12.24
CA HIS A 131 -2.38 -33.36 -11.52
C HIS A 131 -1.05 -33.15 -10.79
N ILE A 132 -0.83 -33.89 -9.71
CA ILE A 132 0.40 -33.81 -8.92
C ILE A 132 1.34 -34.93 -9.35
N GLN A 133 2.55 -34.57 -9.74
CA GLN A 133 3.66 -35.50 -9.93
C GLN A 133 4.59 -35.45 -8.72
N GLU A 134 4.83 -36.60 -8.09
CA GLU A 134 5.85 -36.72 -7.03
C GLU A 134 7.18 -37.20 -7.64
N SER A 135 8.29 -36.51 -7.35
CA SER A 135 9.64 -36.95 -7.71
C SER A 135 10.61 -36.78 -6.54
N THR A 136 11.80 -37.35 -6.65
CA THR A 136 12.90 -37.13 -5.69
C THR A 136 14.13 -36.70 -6.45
N GLU A 137 14.56 -35.47 -6.22
CA GLU A 137 15.70 -34.85 -6.89
C GLU A 137 16.59 -34.19 -5.83
N SER A 138 17.91 -34.41 -5.90
CA SER A 138 18.90 -33.83 -4.96
C SER A 138 18.58 -34.09 -3.46
N ALA A 139 18.12 -35.31 -3.14
CA ALA A 139 17.71 -35.72 -1.79
C ALA A 139 16.56 -34.90 -1.17
N ALA A 140 15.80 -34.18 -1.99
CA ALA A 140 14.57 -33.49 -1.60
C ALA A 140 13.37 -34.13 -2.31
N LYS A 141 12.22 -34.13 -1.65
CA LYS A 141 10.97 -34.62 -2.25
C LYS A 141 10.28 -33.46 -2.96
N TRP A 142 9.99 -33.65 -4.25
CA TRP A 142 9.33 -32.67 -5.10
C TRP A 142 7.88 -33.09 -5.34
N LEU A 143 7.00 -32.10 -5.29
CA LEU A 143 5.60 -32.18 -5.68
C LEU A 143 5.40 -31.11 -6.75
N THR A 144 5.08 -31.54 -7.97
CA THR A 144 4.93 -30.65 -9.12
C THR A 144 3.49 -30.73 -9.62
N TRP A 145 2.82 -29.59 -9.69
CA TRP A 145 1.49 -29.49 -10.29
C TRP A 145 1.65 -29.22 -11.78
N LYS A 146 1.03 -30.09 -12.58
CA LYS A 146 1.08 -30.03 -14.04
C LYS A 146 -0.31 -29.88 -14.63
N SER A 147 -0.41 -29.07 -15.68
CA SER A 147 -1.56 -29.02 -16.58
C SER A 147 -1.08 -29.44 -17.96
N GLY A 148 -1.59 -30.58 -18.47
CA GLY A 148 -0.97 -31.26 -19.61
C GLY A 148 0.50 -31.59 -19.32
N ASP A 149 1.39 -31.19 -20.23
CA ASP A 149 2.84 -31.34 -20.08
C ASP A 149 3.53 -30.16 -19.37
N GLU A 150 2.79 -29.08 -19.09
CA GLU A 150 3.35 -27.84 -18.53
C GLU A 150 3.42 -27.89 -16.99
N GLU A 151 4.57 -27.55 -16.44
CA GLU A 151 4.78 -27.41 -15.00
C GLU A 151 4.29 -26.04 -14.53
N LYS A 152 3.24 -26.02 -13.69
CA LYS A 152 2.58 -24.78 -13.24
C LYS A 152 3.04 -24.34 -11.85
N PHE A 153 3.34 -25.30 -10.95
CA PHE A 153 3.72 -25.00 -9.57
C PHE A 153 4.60 -26.09 -8.95
N PHE A 154 5.51 -25.69 -8.06
CA PHE A 154 6.50 -26.56 -7.43
C PHE A 154 6.44 -26.42 -5.92
N VAL A 155 6.40 -27.55 -5.22
CA VAL A 155 6.63 -27.61 -3.78
C VAL A 155 7.73 -28.62 -3.48
N VAL A 156 8.73 -28.19 -2.71
CA VAL A 156 9.86 -29.03 -2.33
C VAL A 156 9.92 -29.17 -0.81
N LEU A 157 10.04 -30.42 -0.36
CA LEU A 157 10.24 -30.80 1.02
C LEU A 157 11.71 -31.17 1.22
N SER A 158 12.34 -30.51 2.18
CA SER A 158 13.72 -30.83 2.57
C SER A 158 13.87 -30.71 4.07
N LYS A 159 13.73 -31.85 4.76
CA LYS A 159 13.62 -31.97 6.22
C LYS A 159 12.39 -31.23 6.77
N ASP A 160 12.63 -30.19 7.56
CA ASP A 160 11.63 -29.34 8.21
C ASP A 160 11.31 -28.07 7.42
N LEU A 161 11.84 -27.94 6.20
CA LEU A 161 11.62 -26.80 5.31
C LEU A 161 10.67 -27.16 4.16
N ILE A 162 9.74 -26.25 3.91
CA ILE A 162 8.85 -26.25 2.75
C ILE A 162 9.26 -25.09 1.85
N TYR A 163 9.51 -25.40 0.58
CA TYR A 163 9.69 -24.41 -0.49
C TYR A 163 8.47 -24.49 -1.41
N ALA A 164 7.86 -23.36 -1.76
CA ALA A 164 6.73 -23.30 -2.67
C ALA A 164 6.96 -22.19 -3.71
N SER A 165 6.72 -22.46 -4.98
CA SER A 165 7.10 -21.54 -6.06
C SER A 165 6.35 -21.83 -7.36
N ASN A 166 6.17 -20.79 -8.17
CA ASN A 166 5.74 -20.92 -9.56
C ASN A 166 6.90 -20.94 -10.58
N ASP A 167 8.16 -21.00 -10.10
CA ASP A 167 9.37 -21.02 -10.92
C ASP A 167 10.37 -22.05 -10.35
N LYS A 168 10.61 -23.14 -11.10
CA LYS A 168 11.57 -24.18 -10.73
C LYS A 168 12.96 -23.62 -10.46
N ASN A 169 13.40 -22.63 -11.24
CA ASN A 169 14.72 -22.02 -11.09
C ASN A 169 14.85 -21.26 -9.78
N ALA A 170 13.79 -20.58 -9.33
CA ALA A 170 13.76 -19.90 -8.03
C ALA A 170 13.95 -20.91 -6.87
N VAL A 171 13.29 -22.07 -6.94
CA VAL A 171 13.47 -23.15 -5.96
C VAL A 171 14.91 -23.68 -5.98
N MET A 172 15.45 -23.96 -7.17
CA MET A 172 16.81 -24.48 -7.32
C MET A 172 17.87 -23.52 -6.78
N LYS A 173 17.74 -22.21 -7.03
CA LYS A 173 18.61 -21.19 -6.44
C LYS A 173 18.54 -21.19 -4.92
N THR A 174 17.33 -21.29 -4.35
CA THR A 174 17.13 -21.33 -2.90
C THR A 174 17.74 -22.57 -2.25
N LEU A 175 17.66 -23.73 -2.92
CA LEU A 175 18.34 -24.95 -2.48
C LEU A 175 19.87 -24.81 -2.57
N SER A 176 20.40 -24.15 -3.61
CA SER A 176 21.83 -23.85 -3.75
C SER A 176 22.35 -22.99 -2.59
N VAL A 177 21.58 -21.96 -2.22
CA VAL A 177 21.86 -21.11 -1.05
C VAL A 177 21.89 -21.92 0.24
N LYS A 178 20.87 -22.75 0.49
CA LYS A 178 20.81 -23.64 1.66
C LYS A 178 22.06 -24.52 1.78
N ASN A 179 22.57 -25.01 0.65
CA ASN A 179 23.75 -25.86 0.60
C ASN A 179 25.08 -25.09 0.70
N GLY A 180 25.05 -23.75 0.78
CA GLY A 180 26.24 -22.91 0.86
C GLY A 180 26.92 -22.67 -0.50
N ASN A 181 26.26 -23.00 -1.60
CA ASN A 181 26.81 -22.89 -2.96
C ASN A 181 26.48 -21.55 -3.64
N SER A 182 25.70 -20.68 -2.99
CA SER A 182 25.29 -19.38 -3.55
C SER A 182 25.09 -18.35 -2.45
N GLU A 183 25.22 -17.08 -2.83
CA GLU A 183 25.01 -15.95 -1.93
C GLU A 183 23.54 -15.81 -1.53
N ASN A 184 23.31 -15.37 -0.30
CA ASN A 184 21.98 -15.21 0.28
C ASN A 184 21.60 -13.75 0.48
N LEU A 185 20.31 -13.49 0.71
CA LEU A 185 19.75 -12.15 0.79
C LEU A 185 20.31 -11.29 1.93
N SER A 186 20.95 -11.89 2.95
CA SER A 186 21.56 -11.13 4.05
C SER A 186 22.70 -10.20 3.64
N ILE A 187 23.27 -10.37 2.44
CA ILE A 187 24.25 -9.42 1.89
C ILE A 187 23.61 -8.13 1.35
N LYS A 188 22.33 -8.18 0.96
CA LYS A 188 21.59 -7.07 0.34
C LYS A 188 20.81 -6.27 1.36
N ILE A 189 20.24 -6.92 2.36
CA ILE A 189 19.41 -6.28 3.39
C ILE A 189 20.27 -6.10 4.64
N PRO A 190 20.66 -4.86 4.99
CA PRO A 190 21.38 -4.56 6.23
C PRO A 190 20.66 -5.12 7.45
N LYS A 191 21.42 -5.58 8.43
CA LYS A 191 20.86 -6.13 9.67
C LYS A 191 20.02 -5.09 10.42
N GLU A 192 20.41 -3.83 10.34
CA GLU A 192 19.73 -2.69 10.94
C GLU A 192 18.32 -2.52 10.37
N ILE A 193 18.17 -2.72 9.06
CA ILE A 193 16.87 -2.71 8.38
C ILE A 193 16.07 -3.96 8.74
N HIS A 194 16.68 -5.15 8.74
CA HIS A 194 15.96 -6.39 9.05
C HIS A 194 15.49 -6.48 10.51
N LYS A 195 16.14 -5.77 11.44
CA LYS A 195 15.65 -5.64 12.83
C LYS A 195 14.24 -5.07 12.91
N GLU A 196 13.81 -4.27 11.93
CA GLU A 196 12.43 -3.78 11.90
C GLU A 196 11.38 -4.89 11.77
N ALA A 197 11.77 -6.10 11.33
CA ALA A 197 10.87 -7.24 11.19
C ALA A 197 10.51 -7.91 12.53
N GLU A 198 11.25 -7.67 13.61
CA GLU A 198 11.14 -8.44 14.86
C GLU A 198 9.75 -8.35 15.51
N ASP A 199 9.13 -7.16 15.51
CA ASP A 199 7.83 -6.89 16.17
C ASP A 199 6.69 -6.63 15.16
N THR A 200 6.75 -7.26 13.98
CA THR A 200 5.79 -7.04 12.89
C THR A 200 5.00 -8.30 12.55
N ILE A 201 3.79 -8.13 12.00
CA ILE A 201 3.04 -9.21 11.37
C ILE A 201 3.64 -9.52 10.00
N ILE A 202 3.90 -8.45 9.24
CA ILE A 202 4.51 -8.49 7.92
C ILE A 202 5.65 -7.48 7.87
N PHE A 203 6.77 -7.88 7.28
CA PHE A 203 7.85 -7.01 6.86
C PHE A 203 8.11 -7.19 5.37
N GLY A 204 8.30 -6.10 4.65
CA GLY A 204 8.57 -6.09 3.22
C GLY A 204 9.78 -5.21 2.90
N TYR A 205 10.59 -5.64 1.94
CA TYR A 205 11.72 -4.89 1.39
C TYR A 205 11.77 -5.07 -0.12
N ALA A 206 11.92 -3.98 -0.87
CA ALA A 206 12.13 -4.00 -2.31
C ALA A 206 13.33 -3.13 -2.69
N ASP A 207 14.21 -3.66 -3.54
CA ASP A 207 15.42 -2.97 -3.97
C ASP A 207 15.19 -2.03 -5.17
N LYS A 208 16.25 -1.32 -5.58
CA LYS A 208 16.22 -0.40 -6.72
C LYS A 208 15.72 -1.06 -8.00
N LYS A 209 16.06 -2.34 -8.25
CA LYS A 209 15.64 -3.03 -9.48
C LYS A 209 14.14 -3.24 -9.49
N PHE A 210 13.55 -3.64 -8.36
CA PHE A 210 12.10 -3.72 -8.22
C PHE A 210 11.45 -2.35 -8.46
N VAL A 211 11.98 -1.30 -7.84
CA VAL A 211 11.46 0.07 -8.00
C VAL A 211 11.50 0.51 -9.46
N SER A 212 12.61 0.29 -10.18
CA SER A 212 12.72 0.64 -11.60
C SER A 212 11.73 -0.13 -12.48
N LEU A 213 11.50 -1.41 -12.20
CA LEU A 213 10.50 -2.21 -12.93
C LEU A 213 9.09 -1.66 -12.70
N MET A 214 8.73 -1.38 -11.45
CA MET A 214 7.42 -0.84 -11.10
C MET A 214 7.24 0.59 -11.63
N ALA A 215 8.28 1.41 -11.62
CA ALA A 215 8.26 2.77 -12.17
C ALA A 215 7.98 2.75 -13.68
N ASN A 216 8.58 1.83 -14.44
CA ASN A 216 8.28 1.65 -15.86
C ASN A 216 6.83 1.23 -16.09
N PHE A 217 6.34 0.27 -15.30
CA PHE A 217 4.95 -0.17 -15.36
C PHE A 217 3.96 0.96 -15.07
N LEU A 218 4.16 1.67 -13.94
CA LEU A 218 3.33 2.82 -13.56
C LEU A 218 3.43 3.95 -14.57
N GLY A 219 4.62 4.18 -15.13
CA GLY A 219 4.79 5.15 -16.22
C GLY A 219 3.91 4.82 -17.42
N SER A 220 3.93 3.57 -17.90
CA SER A 220 3.05 3.15 -18.99
C SER A 220 1.56 3.35 -18.66
N LEU A 221 1.13 2.95 -17.46
CA LEU A 221 -0.26 3.11 -17.02
C LEU A 221 -0.69 4.59 -16.96
N ILE A 222 0.09 5.42 -16.27
CA ILE A 222 -0.18 6.87 -16.17
C ILE A 222 -0.14 7.52 -17.54
N GLY A 223 0.78 7.09 -18.42
CA GLY A 223 0.83 7.54 -19.80
C GLY A 223 -0.52 7.36 -20.50
N VAL A 224 -1.06 6.14 -20.48
CA VAL A 224 -2.36 5.80 -21.07
C VAL A 224 -3.51 6.60 -20.44
N LEU A 225 -3.54 6.72 -19.11
CA LEU A 225 -4.63 7.40 -18.40
C LEU A 225 -4.62 8.93 -18.53
N SER A 226 -3.49 9.53 -18.91
CA SER A 226 -3.34 10.99 -18.88
C SER A 226 -3.91 11.71 -20.11
N SER A 227 -3.94 11.05 -21.27
CA SER A 227 -4.33 11.70 -22.53
C SER A 227 -4.55 10.67 -23.64
N ASP A 228 -5.40 10.99 -24.62
CA ASP A 228 -5.51 10.22 -25.88
C ASP A 228 -4.40 10.60 -26.90
N GLU A 229 -3.66 11.68 -26.66
CA GLU A 229 -2.61 12.14 -27.57
C GLU A 229 -1.30 11.35 -27.37
N PRO A 230 -0.79 10.64 -28.39
CA PRO A 230 0.38 9.76 -28.21
C PRO A 230 1.66 10.45 -27.73
N SER A 231 1.85 11.72 -28.07
CA SER A 231 2.97 12.56 -27.60
C SER A 231 2.89 12.78 -26.08
N THR A 232 1.72 13.18 -25.59
CA THR A 232 1.43 13.41 -24.16
C THR A 232 1.51 12.11 -23.37
N GLN A 233 0.98 11.01 -23.89
CA GLN A 233 1.10 9.68 -23.27
C GLN A 233 2.58 9.28 -23.05
N ARG A 234 3.41 9.40 -24.10
CA ARG A 234 4.84 9.07 -24.02
C ARG A 234 5.58 9.98 -23.05
N MET A 235 5.26 11.27 -23.06
CA MET A 235 5.85 12.24 -22.14
C MET A 235 5.50 11.90 -20.69
N MET A 236 4.23 11.63 -20.39
CA MET A 236 3.76 11.24 -19.06
C MET A 236 4.38 9.93 -18.59
N ALA A 237 4.51 8.95 -19.48
CA ALA A 237 5.17 7.69 -19.17
C ALA A 237 6.66 7.89 -18.84
N LYS A 238 7.38 8.67 -19.65
CA LYS A 238 8.79 9.01 -19.43
C LYS A 238 8.99 9.77 -18.12
N ILE A 239 8.21 10.82 -17.88
CA ILE A 239 8.30 11.66 -16.67
C ILE A 239 8.06 10.81 -15.43
N THR A 240 6.97 10.04 -15.41
CA THR A 240 6.59 9.22 -14.25
C THR A 240 7.63 8.15 -13.99
N SER A 241 8.04 7.40 -15.01
CA SER A 241 9.02 6.34 -14.85
C SER A 241 10.38 6.87 -14.37
N LEU A 242 10.94 7.89 -15.03
CA LEU A 242 12.24 8.43 -14.64
C LEU A 242 12.18 9.09 -13.26
N THR A 243 11.13 9.83 -12.95
CA THR A 243 11.00 10.46 -11.63
C THR A 243 10.97 9.41 -10.52
N LEU A 244 10.15 8.37 -10.64
CA LEU A 244 10.06 7.33 -9.62
C LEU A 244 11.34 6.50 -9.53
N SER A 245 11.83 6.01 -10.69
CA SER A 245 12.99 5.13 -10.74
C SER A 245 14.27 5.82 -10.31
N GLU A 246 14.45 7.12 -10.57
CA GLU A 246 15.65 7.85 -10.15
C GLU A 246 15.51 8.45 -8.74
N SER A 247 14.29 8.71 -8.25
CA SER A 247 14.10 9.29 -6.90
C SER A 247 14.07 8.26 -5.79
N ILE A 248 13.60 7.04 -6.04
CA ILE A 248 13.39 6.02 -5.01
C ILE A 248 14.46 4.93 -5.14
N ASN A 249 15.15 4.65 -4.04
CA ASN A 249 16.23 3.67 -3.94
C ASN A 249 15.77 2.30 -3.43
N ASN A 250 14.82 2.30 -2.50
CA ASN A 250 14.24 1.09 -1.95
C ASN A 250 12.84 1.41 -1.37
N ILE A 251 12.07 0.37 -1.13
CA ILE A 251 10.80 0.45 -0.42
C ILE A 251 10.86 -0.51 0.76
N ARG A 252 10.53 -0.03 1.96
CA ARG A 252 10.27 -0.86 3.12
C ARG A 252 8.80 -0.78 3.48
N TRP A 253 8.26 -1.87 3.97
CA TRP A 253 6.90 -1.93 4.49
C TRP A 253 6.88 -2.74 5.77
N LYS A 254 6.12 -2.28 6.76
CA LYS A 254 5.82 -3.05 7.97
C LYS A 254 4.34 -2.94 8.29
N MET A 255 3.76 -4.07 8.69
CA MET A 255 2.41 -4.16 9.23
C MET A 255 2.49 -4.52 10.71
N ILE A 256 1.93 -3.67 11.56
CA ILE A 256 1.99 -3.78 13.02
C ILE A 256 0.57 -3.88 13.56
N LYS A 257 0.38 -4.75 14.55
CA LYS A 257 -0.88 -4.84 15.29
C LYS A 257 -0.94 -3.77 16.36
N ARG A 258 -2.00 -2.96 16.35
CA ARG A 258 -2.40 -2.10 17.47
C ARG A 258 -3.59 -2.73 18.20
N ALA A 259 -4.02 -2.12 19.30
CA ALA A 259 -5.08 -2.67 20.15
C ALA A 259 -6.36 -3.01 19.36
N GLU A 260 -6.84 -2.07 18.53
CA GLU A 260 -8.08 -2.24 17.75
C GLU A 260 -7.87 -2.15 16.24
N ASN A 261 -6.71 -1.67 15.79
CA ASN A 261 -6.42 -1.38 14.39
C ASN A 261 -5.10 -2.03 13.94
N LEU A 262 -4.85 -2.01 12.64
CA LEU A 262 -3.57 -2.31 12.04
C LEU A 262 -2.92 -1.01 11.60
N GLU A 263 -1.60 -0.98 11.73
CA GLU A 263 -0.78 0.12 11.26
C GLU A 263 0.19 -0.40 10.20
N ASP A 264 0.03 0.10 8.97
CA ASP A 264 0.97 -0.10 7.90
C ASP A 264 1.89 1.12 7.80
N VAL A 265 3.20 0.89 7.77
CA VAL A 265 4.20 1.94 7.56
C VAL A 265 5.02 1.57 6.35
N PHE A 266 4.98 2.42 5.34
CA PHE A 266 5.79 2.35 4.13
C PHE A 266 6.88 3.41 4.21
N ILE A 267 8.12 3.02 3.95
CA ILE A 267 9.23 3.96 3.84
C ILE A 267 9.80 3.86 2.43
N LEU A 268 9.72 4.96 1.70
CA LEU A 268 10.38 5.14 0.41
C LEU A 268 11.77 5.72 0.69
N GLY A 269 12.80 4.88 0.59
CA GLY A 269 14.18 5.35 0.70
C GLY A 269 14.49 6.22 -0.51
N LEU A 270 14.76 7.50 -0.30
CA LEU A 270 14.96 8.45 -1.41
C LEU A 270 16.44 8.61 -1.78
N ASP A 271 16.68 9.09 -2.99
CA ASP A 271 17.99 9.61 -3.38
C ASP A 271 18.36 10.85 -2.55
N GLU A 272 19.65 11.05 -2.29
CA GLU A 272 20.13 12.03 -1.30
C GLU A 272 19.72 13.47 -1.64
N ASP A 273 19.76 13.83 -2.92
CA ASP A 273 19.37 15.15 -3.41
C ASP A 273 17.86 15.41 -3.25
N VAL A 274 17.01 14.41 -3.53
CA VAL A 274 15.55 14.47 -3.36
C VAL A 274 15.21 14.54 -1.88
N SER A 275 15.81 13.68 -1.07
CA SER A 275 15.63 13.67 0.39
C SER A 275 15.96 15.05 0.98
N THR A 276 17.11 15.61 0.60
CA THR A 276 17.55 16.93 1.06
C THR A 276 16.56 18.04 0.64
N LEU A 277 16.12 18.03 -0.62
CA LEU A 277 15.17 18.99 -1.15
C LEU A 277 13.82 18.94 -0.42
N LEU A 278 13.27 17.73 -0.23
CA LEU A 278 11.99 17.53 0.44
C LEU A 278 12.08 17.87 1.92
N LYS A 279 13.14 17.48 2.64
CA LYS A 279 13.35 17.87 4.05
C LYS A 279 13.34 19.39 4.23
N ALA A 280 13.95 20.12 3.32
CA ALA A 280 14.00 21.58 3.37
C ALA A 280 12.68 22.27 3.02
N SER A 281 11.74 21.56 2.38
CA SER A 281 10.56 22.15 1.73
C SER A 281 9.23 21.67 2.31
N TRP A 282 9.17 20.43 2.81
CA TRP A 282 7.98 19.80 3.38
C TRP A 282 7.95 19.90 4.90
N LEU A 283 8.29 21.08 5.42
CA LEU A 283 8.26 21.34 6.84
C LEU A 283 6.80 21.42 7.32
N PRO A 284 6.41 20.66 8.34
CA PRO A 284 5.06 20.72 8.87
C PRO A 284 4.80 21.99 9.64
N ARG A 285 3.55 22.45 9.60
CA ARG A 285 3.07 23.53 10.46
C ARG A 285 3.08 23.08 11.92
N GLU A 286 3.50 23.98 12.82
CA GLU A 286 3.59 23.68 14.26
C GLU A 286 2.22 23.48 14.93
N THR A 287 1.21 24.23 14.49
CA THR A 287 -0.15 24.21 15.07
C THR A 287 -1.21 24.10 13.99
N ARG A 288 -2.16 23.17 14.17
CA ARG A 288 -3.33 23.02 13.29
C ARG A 288 -4.41 24.05 13.60
N ASP A 289 -5.09 24.48 12.56
CA ASP A 289 -6.25 25.36 12.63
C ASP A 289 -7.53 24.57 12.84
N LYS A 290 -7.88 24.35 14.12
CA LYS A 290 -9.03 23.53 14.48
C LYS A 290 -10.36 24.10 14.00
N ASP A 291 -10.42 25.39 13.70
CA ASP A 291 -11.65 26.03 13.24
C ASP A 291 -12.07 25.56 11.84
N LEU A 292 -11.13 25.09 11.01
CA LEU A 292 -11.43 24.57 9.68
C LEU A 292 -12.26 23.29 9.72
N PHE A 293 -12.12 22.48 10.78
CA PHE A 293 -12.83 21.19 10.91
C PHE A 293 -14.32 21.34 11.22
N LYS A 294 -14.80 22.55 11.57
CA LYS A 294 -16.22 22.82 11.83
C LYS A 294 -17.08 22.77 10.57
N PHE A 295 -16.44 22.82 9.40
CA PHE A 295 -17.09 22.84 8.10
C PHE A 295 -17.15 21.46 7.43
N ILE A 296 -16.89 20.37 8.16
CA ILE A 296 -16.89 19.01 7.59
C ILE A 296 -18.22 18.33 7.89
N PRO A 297 -19.11 18.15 6.90
CA PRO A 297 -20.38 17.47 7.09
C PRO A 297 -20.24 15.96 7.36
N GLU A 298 -21.29 15.34 7.91
CA GLU A 298 -21.34 13.90 8.20
C GLU A 298 -21.41 13.00 6.95
N ASN A 299 -21.98 13.52 5.85
CA ASN A 299 -22.15 12.80 4.57
C ASN A 299 -20.87 12.77 3.71
N THR A 300 -19.74 13.23 4.24
CA THR A 300 -18.45 13.23 3.52
C THR A 300 -17.88 11.82 3.37
N THR A 301 -17.20 11.56 2.25
CA THR A 301 -16.43 10.34 2.03
C THR A 301 -15.05 10.40 2.67
N GLY A 302 -14.59 11.60 3.02
CA GLY A 302 -13.34 11.82 3.74
C GLY A 302 -12.85 13.24 3.62
N PHE A 303 -11.67 13.50 4.18
CA PHE A 303 -10.99 14.78 4.02
C PHE A 303 -9.47 14.64 4.07
N SER A 304 -8.76 15.58 3.47
CA SER A 304 -7.31 15.71 3.51
C SER A 304 -6.92 17.07 4.08
N VAL A 305 -5.89 17.12 4.90
CA VAL A 305 -5.29 18.34 5.43
C VAL A 305 -3.85 18.43 4.93
N TYR A 306 -3.53 19.53 4.25
CA TYR A 306 -2.18 19.89 3.81
C TYR A 306 -1.68 21.06 4.66
N ALA A 307 -0.86 20.77 5.66
CA ALA A 307 -0.40 21.69 6.69
C ALA A 307 1.11 21.93 6.59
N PHE A 308 1.55 22.61 5.52
CA PHE A 308 2.94 22.96 5.27
C PHE A 308 3.28 24.36 5.77
N GLN A 309 4.46 24.58 6.34
CA GLN A 309 4.92 25.95 6.69
C GLN A 309 4.90 26.88 5.48
N ASN A 310 5.25 26.35 4.30
CA ASN A 310 5.21 27.06 3.03
C ASN A 310 4.65 26.14 1.93
N PRO A 311 3.33 26.19 1.65
CA PRO A 311 2.69 25.33 0.65
C PRO A 311 3.28 25.46 -0.75
N THR A 312 3.62 26.69 -1.18
CA THR A 312 4.25 26.91 -2.48
C THR A 312 5.61 26.24 -2.56
N LYS A 313 6.45 26.37 -1.53
CA LYS A 313 7.77 25.73 -1.51
C LYS A 313 7.65 24.21 -1.54
N ALA A 314 6.69 23.65 -0.80
CA ALA A 314 6.44 22.21 -0.81
C ALA A 314 6.02 21.70 -2.20
N TRP A 315 5.17 22.45 -2.91
CA TRP A 315 4.75 22.15 -4.27
C TRP A 315 5.88 22.26 -5.29
N MET A 316 6.65 23.36 -5.23
CA MET A 316 7.80 23.56 -6.12
C MET A 316 8.86 22.48 -5.95
N ALA A 317 9.05 21.94 -4.73
CA ALA A 317 9.98 20.84 -4.51
C ALA A 317 9.62 19.57 -5.31
N ILE A 318 8.33 19.32 -5.57
CA ILE A 318 7.88 18.20 -6.42
C ILE A 318 8.27 18.48 -7.88
N SER A 319 7.96 19.68 -8.38
CA SER A 319 8.31 20.10 -9.74
C SER A 319 9.84 20.06 -9.97
N ASP A 320 10.62 20.60 -9.04
CA ASP A 320 12.08 20.58 -9.06
C ASP A 320 12.62 19.14 -9.08
N THR A 321 12.02 18.23 -8.32
CA THR A 321 12.39 16.80 -8.34
C THR A 321 12.17 16.19 -9.71
N ILE A 322 10.99 16.42 -10.31
CA ILE A 322 10.67 15.95 -11.66
C ILE A 322 11.73 16.46 -12.64
N VAL A 323 11.96 17.78 -12.69
CA VAL A 323 12.92 18.40 -13.63
C VAL A 323 14.33 17.83 -13.46
N ARG A 324 14.82 17.71 -12.22
CA ARG A 324 16.17 17.20 -11.92
C ARG A 324 16.35 15.74 -12.34
N LYS A 325 15.36 14.88 -12.10
CA LYS A 325 15.46 13.44 -12.36
C LYS A 325 15.20 13.06 -13.81
N THR A 326 14.39 13.84 -14.51
CA THR A 326 14.03 13.55 -15.90
C THR A 326 15.00 14.14 -16.93
N ARG A 327 15.88 15.09 -16.52
CA ARG A 327 16.86 15.78 -17.38
C ARG A 327 16.22 16.39 -18.64
N LEU A 328 15.02 16.94 -18.47
CA LEU A 328 14.25 17.55 -19.56
C LEU A 328 14.93 18.80 -20.10
N ASP A 329 14.73 19.08 -21.39
CA ASP A 329 15.14 20.35 -21.98
C ASP A 329 14.20 21.51 -21.59
N ASN A 330 14.59 22.76 -21.89
CA ASN A 330 13.81 23.94 -21.53
C ASN A 330 12.38 23.94 -22.11
N SER A 331 12.17 23.33 -23.29
CA SER A 331 10.85 23.25 -23.90
C SER A 331 9.98 22.22 -23.18
N GLU A 332 10.54 21.08 -22.80
CA GLU A 332 9.89 20.03 -22.03
C GLU A 332 9.56 20.50 -20.59
N ILE A 333 10.43 21.31 -19.95
CA ILE A 333 10.18 21.87 -18.61
C ILE A 333 8.88 22.70 -18.59
N SER A 334 8.64 23.54 -19.60
CA SER A 334 7.40 24.33 -19.68
C SER A 334 6.13 23.49 -19.77
N HIS A 335 6.22 22.24 -20.27
CA HIS A 335 5.11 21.30 -20.29
C HIS A 335 4.90 20.65 -18.91
N VAL A 336 5.96 20.43 -18.13
CA VAL A 336 5.85 19.97 -16.74
C VAL A 336 5.07 20.99 -15.91
N GLU A 337 5.32 22.28 -16.08
CA GLU A 337 4.56 23.32 -15.36
C GLU A 337 3.05 23.27 -15.71
N LYS A 338 2.73 23.16 -17.00
CA LYS A 338 1.33 23.03 -17.45
C LYS A 338 0.68 21.76 -16.89
N LEU A 339 1.40 20.64 -16.88
CA LEU A 339 0.96 19.38 -16.31
C LEU A 339 0.69 19.53 -14.81
N MET A 340 1.61 20.17 -14.08
CA MET A 340 1.46 20.42 -12.65
C MET A 340 0.19 21.22 -12.36
N ASN A 341 -0.19 22.17 -13.23
CA ASN A 341 -1.43 22.91 -13.08
C ASN A 341 -2.70 22.04 -13.21
N LEU A 342 -2.64 20.93 -13.94
CA LEU A 342 -3.80 20.04 -14.11
C LEU A 342 -4.20 19.34 -12.80
N PHE A 343 -3.30 19.16 -11.83
CA PHE A 343 -3.65 18.58 -10.52
C PHE A 343 -4.58 19.47 -9.68
N PHE A 344 -4.66 20.76 -10.00
CA PHE A 344 -5.48 21.74 -9.31
C PHE A 344 -6.76 22.11 -10.09
N ALA A 345 -6.81 21.78 -11.38
CA ALA A 345 -7.94 22.07 -12.26
C ALA A 345 -9.27 21.45 -11.78
N PRO A 346 -9.33 20.21 -11.25
CA PRO A 346 -10.57 19.64 -10.70
C PRO A 346 -11.18 20.46 -9.57
N TYR A 347 -10.37 21.26 -8.86
CA TYR A 347 -10.83 22.13 -7.79
C TYR A 347 -11.19 23.55 -8.27
N GLY A 348 -11.13 23.82 -9.58
CA GLY A 348 -11.38 25.14 -10.14
C GLY A 348 -10.23 26.14 -9.97
N ILE A 349 -9.00 25.66 -9.73
CA ILE A 349 -7.80 26.50 -9.58
C ILE A 349 -6.98 26.43 -10.88
N SER A 350 -6.74 27.58 -11.51
CA SER A 350 -6.02 27.71 -12.79
C SER A 350 -4.54 28.04 -12.63
N ASP A 351 -4.17 28.68 -11.53
CA ASP A 351 -2.79 29.04 -11.20
C ASP A 351 -2.46 28.54 -9.77
N PRO A 352 -1.95 27.30 -9.64
CA PRO A 352 -1.63 26.71 -8.35
C PRO A 352 -0.56 27.50 -7.61
N GLN A 353 0.45 28.02 -8.31
CA GLN A 353 1.54 28.74 -7.65
C GLN A 353 1.02 30.03 -7.02
N ARG A 354 0.18 30.78 -7.74
CA ARG A 354 -0.48 31.97 -7.22
C ARG A 354 -1.45 31.63 -6.08
N PHE A 355 -2.24 30.57 -6.23
CA PHE A 355 -3.14 30.09 -5.18
C PHE A 355 -2.36 29.74 -3.90
N LEU A 356 -1.35 28.87 -3.99
CA LEU A 356 -0.53 28.42 -2.87
C LEU A 356 0.25 29.57 -2.22
N ASN A 357 0.68 30.56 -3.01
CA ASN A 357 1.31 31.77 -2.49
C ASN A 357 0.35 32.67 -1.71
N SER A 358 -0.96 32.54 -1.91
CA SER A 358 -1.99 33.44 -1.37
C SER A 358 -2.74 32.86 -0.18
N VAL A 359 -2.63 31.54 0.02
CA VAL A 359 -3.09 30.89 1.24
C VAL A 359 -2.08 31.04 2.38
N ASN A 360 -2.57 30.82 3.60
CA ASN A 360 -1.73 30.54 4.76
C ASN A 360 -1.20 29.10 4.67
N SER A 361 -0.79 28.52 5.79
CA SER A 361 -0.08 27.24 5.84
C SER A 361 -0.97 26.00 5.93
N GLU A 362 -2.30 26.11 5.85
CA GLU A 362 -3.20 24.97 5.98
C GLU A 362 -4.34 25.00 4.96
N ILE A 363 -4.48 23.90 4.22
CA ILE A 363 -5.53 23.67 3.22
C ILE A 363 -6.26 22.38 3.61
N LEU A 364 -7.56 22.49 3.86
CA LEU A 364 -8.46 21.36 4.07
C LEU A 364 -9.18 21.07 2.75
N VAL A 365 -9.19 19.81 2.33
CA VAL A 365 -9.94 19.33 1.16
C VAL A 365 -10.94 18.30 1.63
N ILE A 366 -12.22 18.64 1.58
CA ILE A 366 -13.33 17.76 1.93
C ILE A 366 -13.77 17.03 0.66
N ARG A 367 -13.96 15.72 0.75
CA ARG A 367 -14.40 14.86 -0.36
C ARG A 367 -15.81 14.35 -0.11
N PHE A 368 -16.58 14.32 -1.18
CA PHE A 368 -17.95 13.82 -1.24
C PHE A 368 -18.03 12.65 -2.24
N PRO A 369 -19.18 11.97 -2.35
CA PRO A 369 -19.43 11.04 -3.45
C PRO A 369 -19.30 11.72 -4.83
N GLU A 370 -19.18 10.94 -5.89
CA GLU A 370 -19.14 11.44 -7.30
C GLU A 370 -17.96 12.38 -7.60
N ASP A 371 -16.82 12.18 -6.93
CA ASP A 371 -15.58 12.96 -7.09
C ASP A 371 -15.73 14.47 -6.81
N GLU A 372 -16.78 14.87 -6.10
CA GLU A 372 -16.99 16.25 -5.68
C GLU A 372 -16.11 16.61 -4.47
N SER A 373 -15.65 17.85 -4.43
CA SER A 373 -14.80 18.32 -3.34
C SER A 373 -15.00 19.80 -3.00
N VAL A 374 -14.65 20.14 -1.76
CA VAL A 374 -14.63 21.51 -1.24
C VAL A 374 -13.29 21.78 -0.58
N ILE A 375 -12.58 22.80 -1.05
CA ILE A 375 -11.36 23.34 -0.45
C ILE A 375 -11.75 24.39 0.57
N ILE A 376 -11.13 24.35 1.75
CA ILE A 376 -11.27 25.33 2.82
C ILE A 376 -9.88 25.74 3.31
N THR A 377 -9.63 27.03 3.43
CA THR A 377 -8.33 27.56 3.88
C THR A 377 -8.46 28.99 4.38
N LYS A 378 -7.44 29.48 5.09
CA LYS A 378 -7.28 30.90 5.39
C LYS A 378 -6.36 31.56 4.37
N VAL A 379 -6.70 32.77 3.95
CA VAL A 379 -6.02 33.50 2.89
C VAL A 379 -5.40 34.78 3.43
N LYS A 380 -4.19 35.09 2.96
CA LYS A 380 -3.49 36.33 3.28
C LYS A 380 -3.59 37.37 2.16
N ASN A 381 -3.96 36.96 0.94
CA ASN A 381 -4.15 37.87 -0.19
C ASN A 381 -5.40 37.50 -1.02
N LEU A 382 -6.49 38.23 -0.78
CA LEU A 382 -7.78 38.01 -1.43
C LEU A 382 -7.75 38.24 -2.96
N ASN A 383 -6.99 39.25 -3.42
CA ASN A 383 -6.95 39.60 -4.85
C ASN A 383 -6.22 38.53 -5.66
N GLU A 384 -5.12 38.02 -5.11
CA GLU A 384 -4.34 36.95 -5.74
C GLU A 384 -5.11 35.62 -5.74
N ILE A 385 -5.83 35.28 -4.65
CA ILE A 385 -6.77 34.15 -4.63
C ILE A 385 -7.77 34.27 -5.78
N LYS A 386 -8.49 35.39 -5.89
CA LYS A 386 -9.53 35.58 -6.91
C LYS A 386 -9.01 35.42 -8.32
N ALA A 387 -7.78 35.88 -8.57
CA ALA A 387 -7.15 35.77 -9.88
C ALA A 387 -6.60 34.37 -10.21
N ALA A 388 -6.46 33.49 -9.20
CA ALA A 388 -6.04 32.10 -9.37
C ALA A 388 -7.21 31.12 -9.58
N ILE A 389 -8.46 31.57 -9.40
CA ILE A 389 -9.67 30.73 -9.55
C ILE A 389 -10.25 30.88 -10.96
N LEU A 390 -10.66 29.76 -11.54
CA LEU A 390 -11.32 29.65 -12.83
C LEU A 390 -12.84 29.80 -12.70
N ASN A 391 -13.52 30.32 -13.73
CA ASN A 391 -14.98 30.28 -13.94
C ASN A 391 -15.88 31.00 -12.92
N VAL A 392 -15.38 31.43 -11.77
CA VAL A 392 -16.14 32.24 -10.80
C VAL A 392 -16.09 33.72 -11.19
N ASN A 393 -17.25 34.35 -11.34
CA ASN A 393 -17.34 35.76 -11.70
C ASN A 393 -17.24 36.67 -10.47
N PHE A 394 -16.02 37.04 -10.06
CA PHE A 394 -15.83 37.94 -8.92
C PHE A 394 -16.25 39.40 -9.17
N SER A 395 -16.61 39.76 -10.41
CA SER A 395 -17.11 41.10 -10.75
C SER A 395 -18.60 41.26 -10.48
N SER A 396 -19.35 40.17 -10.25
CA SER A 396 -20.75 40.25 -9.83
C SER A 396 -20.87 40.57 -8.34
N TYR A 397 -22.03 41.09 -7.92
CA TYR A 397 -22.34 41.21 -6.50
C TYR A 397 -22.40 39.83 -5.85
N PRO A 398 -21.75 39.63 -4.69
CA PRO A 398 -21.88 38.39 -3.95
C PRO A 398 -23.28 38.24 -3.37
N ILE A 399 -23.69 37.00 -3.18
CA ILE A 399 -24.86 36.64 -2.37
C ILE A 399 -24.36 36.48 -0.93
N GLU A 400 -25.01 37.13 0.04
CA GLU A 400 -24.71 36.94 1.46
C GLU A 400 -25.53 35.78 2.04
N ARG A 401 -24.85 34.82 2.68
CA ARG A 401 -25.48 33.67 3.34
C ARG A 401 -24.56 33.16 4.46
N GLU A 402 -25.09 32.84 5.64
CA GLU A 402 -24.30 32.37 6.80
C GLU A 402 -23.07 33.26 7.12
N SER A 403 -23.22 34.59 7.02
CA SER A 403 -22.12 35.58 7.16
C SER A 403 -20.99 35.48 6.12
N MET A 404 -21.18 34.68 5.06
CA MET A 404 -20.26 34.53 3.94
C MET A 404 -20.74 35.32 2.72
N LYS A 405 -19.79 35.89 1.99
CA LYS A 405 -20.01 36.44 0.65
C LYS A 405 -19.71 35.37 -0.37
N ILE A 406 -20.72 34.98 -1.14
CA ILE A 406 -20.66 33.86 -2.09
C ILE A 406 -20.70 34.40 -3.52
N TRP A 407 -19.73 33.98 -4.32
CA TRP A 407 -19.70 34.16 -5.77
C TRP A 407 -19.87 32.80 -6.43
N THR A 408 -20.67 32.74 -7.49
CA THR A 408 -20.99 31.50 -8.18
C THR A 408 -20.64 31.65 -9.66
N SER A 409 -20.17 30.56 -10.26
CA SER A 409 -19.91 30.48 -11.69
C SER A 409 -21.21 30.65 -12.50
N LYS A 410 -21.09 30.98 -13.79
CA LYS A 410 -22.26 31.24 -14.65
C LYS A 410 -23.16 30.00 -14.82
N ASP A 411 -22.55 28.83 -14.87
CA ASP A 411 -23.19 27.52 -14.96
C ASP A 411 -23.67 26.99 -13.60
N LYS A 412 -23.38 27.73 -12.51
CA LYS A 412 -23.76 27.41 -11.12
C LYS A 412 -23.15 26.14 -10.54
N THR A 413 -22.16 25.56 -11.18
CA THR A 413 -21.50 24.33 -10.73
C THR A 413 -20.44 24.60 -9.67
N LEU A 414 -19.72 25.73 -9.77
CA LEU A 414 -18.61 26.09 -8.89
C LEU A 414 -18.93 27.37 -8.12
N SER A 415 -18.65 27.39 -6.82
CA SER A 415 -18.80 28.58 -5.99
C SER A 415 -17.56 28.84 -5.14
N ALA A 416 -17.34 30.11 -4.83
CA ALA A 416 -16.32 30.59 -3.92
C ALA A 416 -16.97 31.43 -2.83
N ALA A 417 -16.64 31.17 -1.56
CA ALA A 417 -17.18 31.90 -0.42
C ALA A 417 -16.06 32.52 0.44
N PHE A 418 -16.32 33.71 0.96
CA PHE A 418 -15.39 34.46 1.82
C PHE A 418 -16.07 35.00 3.07
N ASN A 419 -15.38 34.89 4.21
CA ASN A 419 -15.67 35.63 5.44
C ASN A 419 -14.35 36.05 6.09
N GLY A 420 -13.99 37.33 5.96
CA GLY A 420 -12.69 37.82 6.40
C GLY A 420 -11.55 37.14 5.64
N ASP A 421 -10.69 36.43 6.36
CA ASP A 421 -9.58 35.63 5.82
C ASP A 421 -9.97 34.18 5.52
N LEU A 422 -11.17 33.72 5.87
CA LEU A 422 -11.64 32.38 5.55
C LEU A 422 -12.14 32.30 4.10
N PHE A 423 -11.70 31.27 3.38
CA PHE A 423 -12.03 31.01 1.98
C PHE A 423 -12.49 29.57 1.78
N LEU A 424 -13.57 29.40 1.03
CA LEU A 424 -14.07 28.11 0.56
C LEU A 424 -14.21 28.12 -0.96
N LEU A 425 -13.92 26.99 -1.60
CA LEU A 425 -14.06 26.78 -3.05
C LEU A 425 -14.50 25.36 -3.33
N GLY A 426 -15.52 25.16 -4.16
CA GLY A 426 -15.93 23.82 -4.57
C GLY A 426 -17.27 23.82 -5.28
N ASN A 427 -17.83 22.61 -5.44
CA ASN A 427 -19.18 22.45 -5.97
C ASN A 427 -20.16 23.33 -5.17
N THR A 428 -21.04 24.06 -5.85
CA THR A 428 -21.98 24.99 -5.20
C THR A 428 -22.84 24.33 -4.12
N GLU A 429 -23.40 23.15 -4.38
CA GLU A 429 -24.24 22.42 -3.44
C GLU A 429 -23.42 21.96 -2.22
N ARG A 430 -22.27 21.32 -2.45
CA ARG A 430 -21.40 20.82 -1.38
C ARG A 430 -20.80 21.93 -0.54
N LEU A 431 -20.45 23.06 -1.15
CA LEU A 431 -19.97 24.23 -0.44
C LEU A 431 -21.07 24.76 0.50
N LEU A 432 -22.32 24.82 0.04
CA LEU A 432 -23.43 25.27 0.86
C LEU A 432 -23.72 24.31 2.01
N GLU A 433 -23.60 22.99 1.81
CA GLU A 433 -23.66 22.00 2.89
C GLU A 433 -22.56 22.24 3.94
N CYS A 434 -21.32 22.45 3.51
CA CYS A 434 -20.21 22.77 4.42
C CYS A 434 -20.48 24.02 5.25
N LEU A 435 -21.12 25.05 4.68
CA LEU A 435 -21.44 26.30 5.39
C LEU A 435 -22.57 26.16 6.42
N GLN A 436 -23.49 25.21 6.21
CA GLN A 436 -24.59 24.94 7.14
C GLN A 436 -24.15 24.11 8.34
N TYR A 437 -23.06 23.34 8.19
CA TYR A 437 -22.51 22.52 9.24
C TYR A 437 -21.65 23.36 10.19
N SER A 438 -21.83 23.15 11.50
CA SER A 438 -21.10 23.91 12.53
C SER A 438 -20.64 23.05 13.71
N GLU A 439 -20.72 21.72 13.58
CA GLU A 439 -20.27 20.82 14.63
C GLU A 439 -18.78 20.51 14.48
N SER A 440 -18.07 20.48 15.60
CA SER A 440 -16.66 20.10 15.62
C SER A 440 -16.53 18.58 15.62
N ILE A 441 -15.83 18.02 14.63
CA ILE A 441 -15.45 16.61 14.68
C ILE A 441 -14.52 16.38 15.87
N GLN A 442 -14.95 15.56 16.83
CA GLN A 442 -14.12 15.12 17.93
C GLN A 442 -13.17 13.99 17.50
N GLY A 443 -11.96 13.94 18.05
CA GLY A 443 -11.02 12.85 17.80
C GLY A 443 -10.10 13.02 16.58
N ILE A 444 -10.09 14.20 15.93
CA ILE A 444 -9.04 14.53 14.97
C ILE A 444 -7.72 14.68 15.72
N ASP A 445 -6.74 13.87 15.30
CA ASP A 445 -5.45 13.82 15.95
C ASP A 445 -4.66 15.12 15.68
N ASN A 446 -4.08 15.67 16.73
CA ASN A 446 -3.32 16.92 16.69
C ASN A 446 -1.89 16.73 16.16
N GLN A 447 -1.58 15.57 15.59
CA GLN A 447 -0.25 15.26 15.04
C GLN A 447 0.21 16.25 13.97
N THR A 448 1.49 16.55 13.97
CA THR A 448 2.17 17.52 13.11
C THR A 448 2.54 16.96 11.74
N SER A 449 1.88 15.90 11.24
CA SER A 449 2.15 15.42 9.88
C SER A 449 1.74 16.50 8.85
N PRO A 450 2.60 16.84 7.87
CA PRO A 450 2.29 17.87 6.89
C PRO A 450 1.13 17.47 5.98
N ILE A 451 0.91 16.17 5.77
CA ILE A 451 -0.29 15.66 5.11
C ILE A 451 -0.98 14.65 6.02
N LEU A 452 -2.28 14.83 6.21
CA LEU A 452 -3.14 13.94 6.97
C LEU A 452 -4.43 13.71 6.19
N THR A 453 -4.83 12.47 6.02
CA THR A 453 -6.05 12.10 5.30
C THR A 453 -6.91 11.17 6.12
N TYR A 454 -8.20 11.45 6.17
CA TYR A 454 -9.23 10.55 6.66
C TYR A 454 -10.10 10.11 5.49
N THR A 455 -10.47 8.83 5.45
CA THR A 455 -11.37 8.28 4.44
C THR A 455 -12.33 7.34 5.12
N LYS A 456 -13.62 7.52 4.82
CA LYS A 456 -14.70 6.63 5.23
C LYS A 456 -14.92 5.65 4.10
N ASP A 457 -14.46 4.42 4.28
CA ASP A 457 -14.81 3.31 3.39
C ASP A 457 -16.06 2.65 3.96
N GLU A 458 -17.22 2.91 3.35
CA GLU A 458 -18.42 2.09 3.51
C GLU A 458 -18.46 1.13 2.33
N ARG A 459 -18.14 -0.16 2.56
CA ARG A 459 -18.22 -1.18 1.52
C ARG A 459 -19.02 -2.38 1.99
N VAL A 460 -19.83 -2.90 1.06
CA VAL A 460 -20.61 -4.14 1.20
C VAL A 460 -19.87 -5.18 0.39
N ASP A 461 -19.19 -6.12 1.05
CA ASP A 461 -18.38 -7.12 0.36
C ASP A 461 -19.18 -8.42 0.21
N HIS A 462 -19.44 -8.84 -1.04
CA HIS A 462 -20.28 -10.01 -1.34
C HIS A 462 -19.47 -11.24 -1.79
N LYS A 463 -18.25 -11.05 -2.30
CA LYS A 463 -17.54 -12.05 -3.11
C LYS A 463 -16.26 -12.56 -2.45
N PHE A 464 -15.56 -11.70 -1.70
CA PHE A 464 -14.48 -12.13 -0.80
C PHE A 464 -15.01 -13.09 0.26
N ASP A 465 -16.20 -12.80 0.79
CA ASP A 465 -16.80 -13.58 1.86
C ASP A 465 -17.23 -14.98 1.38
N LYS A 466 -17.72 -15.09 0.15
CA LYS A 466 -18.03 -16.37 -0.47
C LYS A 466 -16.77 -17.22 -0.69
N MET A 467 -15.63 -16.58 -1.03
CA MET A 467 -14.38 -17.27 -1.33
C MET A 467 -13.66 -17.80 -0.07
N LEU A 468 -13.76 -17.09 1.05
CA LEU A 468 -13.14 -17.48 2.33
C LEU A 468 -14.07 -18.20 3.30
N TYR A 469 -15.35 -17.81 3.39
CA TYR A 469 -16.27 -18.29 4.43
C TYR A 469 -17.36 -19.21 3.90
N SER A 470 -17.55 -19.33 2.59
CA SER A 470 -18.67 -20.08 1.99
C SER A 470 -20.05 -19.58 2.48
N THR A 471 -20.16 -18.28 2.80
CA THR A 471 -21.39 -17.65 3.29
C THR A 471 -21.95 -16.67 2.26
N ASP A 472 -23.27 -16.66 2.08
CA ASP A 472 -23.97 -15.71 1.18
C ASP A 472 -24.43 -14.42 1.88
N GLN A 473 -24.06 -14.18 3.15
CA GLN A 473 -24.48 -12.96 3.87
C GLN A 473 -23.49 -11.80 3.66
N PRO A 474 -23.94 -10.61 3.24
CA PRO A 474 -23.09 -9.43 3.14
C PRO A 474 -22.63 -8.95 4.50
N PHE A 475 -21.34 -8.70 4.65
CA PHE A 475 -20.79 -7.95 5.78
C PHE A 475 -20.56 -6.50 5.33
N ILE A 476 -21.30 -5.55 5.93
CA ILE A 476 -21.00 -4.13 5.77
C ILE A 476 -19.91 -3.80 6.78
N THR A 477 -18.72 -3.48 6.29
CA THR A 477 -17.71 -2.84 7.13
C THR A 477 -17.66 -1.36 6.79
N SER A 478 -18.13 -0.52 7.73
CA SER A 478 -17.72 0.88 7.74
C SER A 478 -16.35 0.93 8.41
N SER A 479 -15.31 1.29 7.66
CA SER A 479 -13.97 1.48 8.21
C SER A 479 -13.51 2.91 7.99
N ILE A 480 -12.95 3.51 9.03
CA ILE A 480 -12.26 4.79 8.92
C ILE A 480 -10.79 4.47 8.70
N ARG A 481 -10.26 4.93 7.58
CA ARG A 481 -8.84 4.85 7.26
C ARG A 481 -8.21 6.22 7.51
N LYS A 482 -7.15 6.23 8.30
CA LYS A 482 -6.31 7.40 8.54
C LYS A 482 -4.97 7.20 7.85
N THR A 483 -4.51 8.17 7.07
CA THR A 483 -3.20 8.11 6.41
C THR A 483 -2.40 9.39 6.66
N GLN A 484 -1.09 9.24 6.73
CA GLN A 484 -0.14 10.31 7.04
C GLN A 484 1.06 10.19 6.11
N LEU A 485 1.52 11.33 5.60
CA LEU A 485 2.74 11.40 4.79
C LEU A 485 3.66 12.47 5.38
N GLN A 486 4.89 12.08 5.67
CA GLN A 486 5.93 12.97 6.21
C GLN A 486 7.30 12.64 5.64
N VAL A 487 8.20 13.63 5.66
CA VAL A 487 9.61 13.41 5.34
C VAL A 487 10.35 12.99 6.61
N ILE A 488 11.14 11.93 6.52
CA ILE A 488 12.02 11.43 7.58
C ILE A 488 13.47 11.45 7.10
N ASP A 489 14.41 11.05 7.96
CA ASP A 489 15.82 11.16 7.62
C ASP A 489 16.23 10.34 6.40
N GLU A 490 15.62 9.17 6.26
CA GLU A 490 15.94 8.17 5.25
C GLU A 490 15.10 8.32 3.97
N GLY A 491 14.11 9.24 3.94
CA GLY A 491 13.24 9.46 2.78
C GLY A 491 11.81 9.88 3.15
N LEU A 492 10.80 9.26 2.52
CA LEU A 492 9.38 9.53 2.79
C LEU A 492 8.74 8.39 3.59
N GLU A 493 8.04 8.73 4.67
CA GLU A 493 7.23 7.79 5.45
C GLU A 493 5.75 8.01 5.15
N TYR A 494 5.09 6.97 4.64
CA TYR A 494 3.64 6.89 4.52
C TYR A 494 3.10 5.91 5.57
N ARG A 495 2.24 6.39 6.46
CA ARG A 495 1.63 5.61 7.53
C ARG A 495 0.13 5.51 7.29
N MET A 496 -0.43 4.33 7.46
CA MET A 496 -1.85 4.06 7.35
C MET A 496 -2.34 3.29 8.57
N ILE A 497 -3.44 3.74 9.16
CA ILE A 497 -4.13 3.07 10.26
C ILE A 497 -5.52 2.71 9.77
N SER A 498 -5.86 1.42 9.83
CA SER A 498 -7.17 0.90 9.41
C SER A 498 -7.52 -0.41 10.12
N ASN A 499 -8.78 -0.85 10.00
CA ASN A 499 -9.27 -2.08 10.63
C ASN A 499 -8.71 -3.36 9.96
N HIS A 500 -8.37 -3.28 8.67
CA HIS A 500 -8.01 -4.43 7.83
C HIS A 500 -6.57 -4.37 7.28
N GLY A 501 -5.89 -3.24 7.45
CA GLY A 501 -4.53 -3.03 6.98
C GLY A 501 -4.44 -3.01 5.45
N PHE A 502 -3.24 -2.87 4.91
CA PHE A 502 -3.00 -2.77 3.47
C PHE A 502 -3.38 -4.04 2.72
N ILE A 503 -3.01 -5.20 3.26
CA ILE A 503 -3.35 -6.48 2.64
C ILE A 503 -4.86 -6.72 2.63
N GLY A 504 -5.56 -6.42 3.72
CA GLY A 504 -7.02 -6.51 3.74
C GLY A 504 -7.66 -5.63 2.68
N LEU A 505 -7.17 -4.40 2.49
CA LEU A 505 -7.65 -3.49 1.45
C LEU A 505 -7.48 -4.08 0.04
N LEU A 506 -6.29 -4.60 -0.30
CA LEU A 506 -6.04 -5.22 -1.60
C LEU A 506 -7.00 -6.37 -1.89
N PHE A 507 -7.28 -7.20 -0.88
CA PHE A 507 -8.22 -8.30 -1.02
C PHE A 507 -9.66 -7.82 -1.24
N THR A 508 -10.10 -6.78 -0.53
CA THR A 508 -11.44 -6.20 -0.73
C THR A 508 -11.58 -5.49 -2.09
N GLU A 509 -10.51 -4.87 -2.60
CA GLU A 509 -10.52 -4.09 -3.85
C GLU A 509 -10.49 -4.94 -5.11
N HIS A 510 -9.76 -6.07 -5.11
CA HIS A 510 -9.61 -6.90 -6.31
C HIS A 510 -10.55 -8.11 -6.35
N LEU A 511 -11.31 -8.35 -5.28
CA LEU A 511 -12.29 -9.44 -5.21
C LEU A 511 -13.74 -8.94 -5.08
N SER A 512 -13.98 -7.64 -4.95
CA SER A 512 -15.31 -7.05 -5.16
C SER A 512 -15.64 -6.97 -6.66
N PRO A 513 -16.88 -7.30 -7.09
CA PRO A 513 -17.28 -7.28 -8.49
C PRO A 513 -17.31 -5.88 -9.10
#